data_AF-A0A7Y2QCB7-F1
#
_entry.id   AF-A0A7Y2QCB7-F1
#
_cell.length_a   1.000
_cell.length_b   1.000
_cell.length_c   1.000
_cell.angle_alpha   90.00
_cell.angle_beta   90.00
_cell.angle_gamma   90.00
#
_symmetry.space_group_name_H-M   'P 1'
#
loop_
_entity.id
_entity.type
_entity.pdbx_description
1 polymer ?
#
loop_
_entity_poly.entity_id
_entity_poly.type
_entity_poly.pdbx_seq_one_letter_code
_entity_poly.pdbx_strand_id
1 'polypeptide(L)'
;RGAGTLDRLGGKAADIRASLAQELGLTDEPQWQNQRAPIADLANLFSLITGSLGKMGQDIALLAQAGGEIELAGGGRSSAMVHKQNPVGAETLVAFSRFNAAQLSAIHQALVHEQERSGAAWTLEWLVLPQMVMATAGALRLARELTGNILRLGGS
;
A
#
# COMPACT_ATOMS: atom_id res chain seq x y z
N ARG A 1 -27.82 12.33 -14.94
CA ARG A 1 -26.41 12.36 -14.50
C ARG A 1 -26.11 13.80 -14.10
N GLY A 2 -25.58 14.05 -12.90
CA GLY A 2 -25.18 15.41 -12.48
C GLY A 2 -23.70 15.63 -12.78
N ALA A 3 -23.33 16.83 -13.23
CA ALA A 3 -21.95 17.25 -13.51
C ALA A 3 -21.23 17.81 -12.27
N GLY A 4 -21.70 17.41 -11.08
CA GLY A 4 -21.21 17.84 -9.77
C GLY A 4 -21.26 19.36 -9.47
N THR A 5 -21.92 20.16 -10.32
CA THR A 5 -22.16 21.61 -10.15
C THR A 5 -22.97 22.01 -8.92
N LEU A 6 -23.61 21.04 -8.25
CA LEU A 6 -24.49 21.26 -7.10
C LEU A 6 -25.70 22.18 -7.38
N ASP A 7 -26.06 22.43 -8.65
CA ASP A 7 -27.12 23.38 -9.04
C ASP A 7 -28.47 23.11 -8.38
N ARG A 8 -28.76 21.84 -8.08
CA ARG A 8 -30.00 21.43 -7.38
C ARG A 8 -30.09 21.96 -5.94
N LEU A 9 -28.97 22.35 -5.35
CA LEU A 9 -28.89 22.96 -4.02
C LEU A 9 -29.01 24.49 -4.08
N GLY A 10 -29.04 25.08 -5.27
CA GLY A 10 -29.14 26.52 -5.49
C GLY A 10 -28.07 27.31 -4.72
N GLY A 11 -28.44 28.48 -4.20
CA GLY A 11 -27.53 29.34 -3.44
C GLY A 11 -27.00 28.76 -2.12
N LYS A 12 -27.47 27.58 -1.70
CA LYS A 12 -27.05 26.91 -0.46
C LYS A 12 -25.94 25.88 -0.66
N ALA A 13 -25.48 25.68 -1.90
CA ALA A 13 -24.53 24.61 -2.23
C ALA A 13 -23.25 24.64 -1.38
N ALA A 14 -22.65 25.83 -1.20
CA ALA A 14 -21.43 26.00 -0.42
C ALA A 14 -21.66 25.72 1.08
N ASP A 15 -22.71 26.31 1.66
CA ASP A 15 -23.04 26.12 3.08
C ASP A 15 -23.33 24.65 3.41
N ILE A 16 -24.06 23.95 2.54
CA ILE A 16 -24.35 22.52 2.71
C ILE A 16 -23.07 21.68 2.62
N ARG A 17 -22.18 21.98 1.66
CA ARG A 17 -20.92 21.25 1.51
C ARG A 17 -20.00 21.44 2.72
N ALA A 18 -19.86 22.67 3.19
CA ALA A 18 -19.09 23.01 4.38
C ALA A 18 -19.65 22.35 5.65
N SER A 19 -20.98 22.40 5.86
CA SER A 19 -21.65 21.74 6.99
C SER A 19 -21.44 20.23 6.96
N LEU A 20 -21.58 19.60 5.78
CA LEU A 20 -21.36 18.16 5.63
C LEU A 20 -19.89 17.77 5.90
N ALA A 21 -18.94 18.57 5.41
CA ALA A 21 -17.52 18.35 5.68
C ALA A 21 -17.24 18.41 7.19
N GLN A 22 -17.79 19.41 7.89
CA GLN A 22 -17.68 19.54 9.34
C GLN A 22 -18.27 18.34 10.09
N GLU A 23 -19.48 17.89 9.72
CA GLU A 23 -20.13 16.73 10.35
C GLU A 23 -19.33 15.42 10.18
N LEU A 24 -18.63 15.26 9.05
CA LEU A 24 -17.80 14.10 8.77
C LEU A 24 -16.36 14.21 9.34
N GLY A 25 -15.99 15.36 9.91
CA GLY A 25 -14.62 15.64 10.34
C GLY A 25 -13.63 15.73 9.18
N LEU A 26 -14.10 16.17 8.00
CA LEU A 26 -13.32 16.31 6.78
C LEU A 26 -13.14 17.79 6.40
N THR A 27 -12.17 18.06 5.53
CA THR A 27 -11.97 19.38 4.93
C THR A 27 -13.05 19.64 3.87
N ASP A 28 -13.59 20.87 3.83
CA ASP A 28 -14.45 21.30 2.72
C ASP A 28 -13.62 21.45 1.45
N GLU A 29 -13.88 20.61 0.45
CA GLU A 29 -13.17 20.60 -0.83
C GLU A 29 -14.18 20.69 -1.98
N PRO A 30 -13.82 21.33 -3.11
CA PRO A 30 -14.64 21.30 -4.30
C PRO A 30 -14.71 19.88 -4.87
N GLN A 31 -15.57 19.72 -5.86
CA GLN A 31 -15.76 18.45 -6.56
C GLN A 31 -14.47 17.92 -7.22
N TRP A 32 -14.21 16.61 -7.11
CA TRP A 32 -12.95 15.98 -7.54
C TRP A 32 -13.16 14.60 -8.21
N GLN A 33 -14.32 14.37 -8.82
CA GLN A 33 -14.70 13.06 -9.40
C GLN A 33 -13.82 12.65 -10.60
N ASN A 34 -13.14 13.59 -11.24
CA ASN A 34 -12.15 13.37 -12.30
C ASN A 34 -10.73 13.86 -11.93
N GLN A 35 -10.57 14.53 -10.78
CA GLN A 35 -9.27 14.99 -10.27
C GLN A 35 -8.73 13.97 -9.27
N ARG A 36 -8.11 12.90 -9.79
CA ARG A 36 -7.73 11.72 -9.00
C ARG A 36 -6.29 11.74 -8.46
N ALA A 37 -5.61 12.88 -8.54
CA ALA A 37 -4.25 13.03 -8.00
C ALA A 37 -4.11 12.60 -6.53
N PRO A 38 -5.03 12.96 -5.60
CA PRO A 38 -4.93 12.50 -4.21
C PRO A 38 -4.93 10.96 -4.04
N ILE A 39 -5.61 10.24 -4.93
CA ILE A 39 -5.66 8.78 -4.93
C ILE A 39 -4.35 8.20 -5.44
N ALA A 40 -3.79 8.79 -6.51
CA ALA A 40 -2.49 8.38 -7.03
C ALA A 40 -1.35 8.66 -6.04
N ASP A 41 -1.38 9.80 -5.33
CA ASP A 41 -0.38 10.13 -4.32
C ASP A 41 -0.41 9.14 -3.14
N LEU A 42 -1.60 8.77 -2.68
CA LEU A 42 -1.77 7.75 -1.65
C LEU A 42 -1.28 6.37 -2.11
N ALA A 43 -1.61 5.97 -3.33
CA ALA A 43 -1.15 4.71 -3.90
C ALA A 43 0.37 4.68 -4.07
N ASN A 44 0.98 5.80 -4.46
CA ASN A 44 2.42 5.96 -4.55
C ASN A 44 3.08 5.78 -3.17
N LEU A 45 2.51 6.38 -2.12
CA LEU A 45 2.97 6.18 -0.75
C LEU A 45 2.97 4.70 -0.34
N PHE A 46 1.89 3.95 -0.64
CA PHE A 46 1.83 2.51 -0.38
C PHE A 46 2.92 1.73 -1.11
N SER A 47 3.15 2.05 -2.39
CA SER A 47 4.23 1.45 -3.19
C SER A 47 5.60 1.71 -2.55
N LEU A 48 5.89 2.95 -2.17
CA LEU A 48 7.16 3.34 -1.53
C LEU A 48 7.39 2.65 -0.18
N ILE A 49 6.34 2.56 0.66
CA ILE A 49 6.41 1.84 1.94
C ILE A 49 6.77 0.38 1.68
N THR A 50 6.00 -0.32 0.83
CA THR A 50 6.27 -1.73 0.54
C THR A 50 7.59 -1.94 -0.18
N GLY A 51 8.03 -1.03 -1.05
CA GLY A 51 9.34 -1.07 -1.70
C GLY A 51 10.50 -1.02 -0.69
N SER A 52 10.40 -0.12 0.28
CA SER A 52 11.38 -0.01 1.37
C SER A 52 11.44 -1.29 2.22
N LEU A 53 10.28 -1.87 2.54
CA LEU A 53 10.20 -3.13 3.30
C LEU A 53 10.65 -4.33 2.45
N GLY A 54 10.39 -4.34 1.15
CA GLY A 54 10.87 -5.36 0.23
C GLY A 54 12.39 -5.36 0.14
N LYS A 55 13.02 -4.18 0.10
CA LYS A 55 14.48 -4.06 0.18
C LYS A 55 15.02 -4.67 1.49
N MET A 56 14.42 -4.31 2.63
CA MET A 56 14.76 -4.93 3.92
C MET A 56 14.62 -6.45 3.90
N GLY A 57 13.52 -6.97 3.33
CA GLY A 57 13.30 -8.40 3.17
C GLY A 57 14.37 -9.06 2.29
N GLN A 58 14.76 -8.43 1.19
CA GLN A 58 15.81 -8.94 0.31
C GLN A 58 17.17 -9.03 1.02
N ASP A 59 17.53 -8.02 1.81
CA ASP A 59 18.77 -8.03 2.59
C ASP A 59 18.76 -9.16 3.63
N ILE A 60 17.66 -9.29 4.40
CA ILE A 60 17.51 -10.36 5.40
C ILE A 60 17.61 -11.74 4.74
N ALA A 61 16.98 -11.91 3.57
CA ALA A 61 17.03 -13.17 2.85
C ALA A 61 18.46 -13.53 2.42
N LEU A 62 19.23 -12.55 1.93
CA LEU A 62 20.63 -12.74 1.54
C LEU A 62 21.52 -13.04 2.75
N LEU A 63 21.35 -12.33 3.87
CA LEU A 63 22.10 -12.58 5.10
C LEU A 63 21.83 -13.99 5.65
N ALA A 64 20.55 -14.42 5.62
CA ALA A 64 20.17 -15.77 6.03
C ALA A 64 20.75 -16.85 5.11
N GLN A 65 20.87 -16.56 3.81
CA GLN A 65 21.47 -17.47 2.83
C GLN A 65 22.99 -17.58 2.98
N ALA A 66 23.69 -16.47 3.24
CA ALA A 66 25.13 -16.46 3.45
C ALA A 66 25.54 -17.27 4.69
N GLY A 67 24.68 -17.25 5.72
CA GLY A 67 24.91 -17.95 6.98
C GLY A 67 25.89 -17.20 7.89
N GLY A 68 25.64 -17.24 9.20
CA GLY A 68 26.54 -16.63 10.20
C GLY A 68 26.40 -15.11 10.37
N GLU A 69 25.83 -14.37 9.41
CA GLU A 69 25.69 -12.91 9.51
C GLU A 69 24.36 -12.43 10.14
N ILE A 70 23.34 -13.29 10.20
CA ILE A 70 22.08 -13.02 10.89
C ILE A 70 21.59 -14.25 11.63
N GLU A 71 21.00 -14.04 12.80
CA GLU A 71 20.29 -15.06 13.56
C GLU A 71 18.87 -14.59 13.84
N LEU A 72 17.89 -15.41 13.48
CA LEU A 72 16.45 -15.12 13.64
C LEU A 72 15.81 -16.11 14.61
N ALA A 73 15.01 -15.59 15.54
CA ALA A 73 14.10 -16.36 16.36
C ALA A 73 12.93 -16.85 15.51
N GLY A 74 12.64 -18.16 15.55
CA GLY A 74 11.49 -18.73 14.85
C GLY A 74 11.59 -18.64 13.33
N GLY A 75 12.36 -19.56 12.74
CA GLY A 75 12.28 -19.90 11.32
C GLY A 75 11.51 -21.21 11.13
N GLY A 76 10.70 -21.31 10.08
CA GLY A 76 10.10 -22.60 9.70
C GLY A 76 11.20 -23.63 9.52
N ARG A 77 11.29 -24.61 10.43
CA ARG A 77 12.23 -25.73 10.30
C ARG A 77 11.76 -26.59 9.14
N SER A 78 12.49 -26.57 8.04
CA SER A 78 12.26 -27.56 6.98
C SER A 78 12.58 -28.94 7.56
N SER A 79 11.63 -29.88 7.46
CA SER A 79 11.72 -31.20 8.11
C SER A 79 12.87 -32.08 7.61
N ALA A 80 13.54 -31.69 6.52
CA ALA A 80 14.66 -32.44 5.93
C ALA A 80 16.06 -31.96 6.37
N MET A 81 16.22 -30.74 6.92
CA MET A 81 17.55 -30.21 7.28
C MET A 81 17.45 -29.24 8.47
N VAL A 82 17.95 -29.66 9.63
CA VAL A 82 17.85 -28.94 10.93
C VAL A 82 18.47 -27.53 10.90
N HIS A 83 19.39 -27.26 9.97
CA HIS A 83 20.14 -26.00 9.87
C HIS A 83 19.63 -25.03 8.79
N LYS A 84 18.61 -25.41 8.00
CA LYS A 84 18.10 -24.58 6.88
C LYS A 84 16.79 -23.90 7.28
N GLN A 85 16.88 -22.68 7.77
CA GLN A 85 15.71 -21.82 8.03
C GLN A 85 15.45 -20.96 6.79
N ASN A 86 14.36 -21.22 6.07
CA ASN A 86 13.97 -20.36 4.94
C ASN A 86 13.35 -19.05 5.49
N PRO A 87 13.81 -17.88 5.05
CA PRO A 87 13.33 -16.59 5.54
C PRO A 87 12.01 -16.21 4.86
N VAL A 88 10.97 -17.05 4.99
CA VAL A 88 9.67 -16.91 4.30
C VAL A 88 9.05 -15.53 4.53
N GLY A 89 9.19 -14.97 5.73
CA GLY A 89 8.72 -13.63 6.02
C GLY A 89 9.43 -12.57 5.19
N ALA A 90 10.75 -12.69 5.03
CA ALA A 90 11.56 -11.75 4.26
C ALA A 90 11.23 -11.83 2.76
N GLU A 91 11.05 -13.05 2.23
CA GLU A 91 10.59 -13.28 0.86
C GLU A 91 9.18 -12.71 0.62
N THR A 92 8.31 -12.80 1.62
CA THR A 92 6.95 -12.24 1.55
C THR A 92 6.97 -10.70 1.49
N LEU A 93 7.90 -10.03 2.18
CA LEU A 93 8.08 -8.58 2.04
C LEU A 93 8.47 -8.19 0.60
N VAL A 94 9.35 -8.97 -0.04
CA VAL A 94 9.70 -8.78 -1.46
C VAL A 94 8.49 -8.98 -2.36
N ALA A 95 7.64 -9.97 -2.07
CA ALA A 95 6.40 -10.19 -2.81
C ALA A 95 5.43 -9.00 -2.67
N PHE A 96 5.20 -8.48 -1.47
CA PHE A 96 4.35 -7.29 -1.28
C PHE A 96 4.89 -6.05 -1.99
N SER A 97 6.21 -5.84 -1.98
CA SER A 97 6.84 -4.76 -2.75
C SER A 97 6.50 -4.86 -4.24
N ARG A 98 6.70 -6.02 -4.85
CA ARG A 98 6.46 -6.23 -6.28
C ARG A 98 4.97 -6.11 -6.61
N PHE A 99 4.11 -6.63 -5.73
CA PHE A 99 2.66 -6.52 -5.88
C PHE A 99 2.21 -5.06 -5.94
N ASN A 100 2.57 -4.24 -4.96
CA ASN A 100 2.16 -2.83 -4.95
C ASN A 100 2.76 -2.04 -6.11
N ALA A 101 4.00 -2.30 -6.51
CA ALA A 101 4.60 -1.66 -7.69
C ALA A 101 3.80 -1.96 -8.97
N ALA A 102 3.32 -3.21 -9.13
CA ALA A 102 2.47 -3.58 -10.25
C ALA A 102 1.10 -2.87 -10.18
N GLN A 103 0.45 -2.87 -9.01
CA GLN A 103 -0.85 -2.22 -8.83
C GLN A 103 -0.80 -0.69 -9.00
N LEU A 104 0.32 -0.05 -8.63
CA LEU A 104 0.52 1.39 -8.84
C LEU A 104 0.41 1.77 -10.31
N SER A 105 0.88 0.91 -11.23
CA SER A 105 0.71 1.17 -12.67
C SER A 105 -0.77 1.27 -13.07
N ALA A 106 -1.65 0.44 -12.49
CA ALA A 106 -3.08 0.48 -12.74
C ALA A 106 -3.73 1.76 -12.19
N ILE A 107 -3.30 2.25 -11.02
CA ILE A 107 -3.75 3.55 -10.50
C ILE A 107 -3.35 4.69 -11.43
N HIS A 108 -2.13 4.68 -11.99
CA HIS A 108 -1.73 5.70 -12.96
C HIS A 108 -2.55 5.64 -14.25
N GLN A 109 -2.95 4.45 -14.72
CA GLN A 109 -3.88 4.34 -15.85
C GLN A 109 -5.28 4.85 -15.49
N ALA A 110 -5.70 4.71 -14.23
CA ALA A 110 -6.97 5.23 -13.73
C ALA A 110 -7.00 6.76 -13.57
N LEU A 111 -5.88 7.48 -13.77
CA LEU A 111 -5.90 8.95 -13.80
C LEU A 111 -6.67 9.52 -14.99
N VAL A 112 -6.85 8.73 -16.06
CA VAL A 112 -7.52 9.17 -17.29
C VAL A 112 -9.03 9.07 -17.12
N HIS A 113 -9.63 10.10 -16.53
CA HIS A 113 -11.08 10.24 -16.46
C HIS A 113 -11.62 11.04 -17.66
N GLU A 114 -12.54 10.49 -18.44
CA GLU A 114 -13.30 11.24 -19.44
C GLU A 114 -14.42 12.09 -18.81
N GLN A 115 -14.55 13.33 -19.28
CA GLN A 115 -15.59 14.28 -18.87
C GLN A 115 -15.66 14.45 -17.33
N GLU A 116 -16.86 14.39 -16.76
CA GLU A 116 -17.10 14.61 -15.33
C GLU A 116 -16.70 13.40 -14.46
N ARG A 117 -16.75 12.18 -15.00
CA ARG A 117 -16.36 10.94 -14.32
C ARG A 117 -16.33 9.75 -15.27
N SER A 118 -15.20 9.07 -15.34
CA SER A 118 -15.11 7.75 -15.99
C SER A 118 -15.62 6.65 -15.09
N GLY A 119 -16.51 5.80 -15.63
CA GLY A 119 -16.92 4.58 -14.93
C GLY A 119 -15.82 3.51 -14.90
N ALA A 120 -15.05 3.41 -15.98
CA ALA A 120 -14.00 2.41 -16.14
C ALA A 120 -12.80 2.73 -15.23
N ALA A 121 -12.29 3.97 -15.27
CA ALA A 121 -11.16 4.37 -14.44
C ALA A 121 -11.51 4.28 -12.94
N TRP A 122 -12.71 4.72 -12.56
CA TRP A 122 -13.16 4.62 -11.16
C TRP A 122 -13.31 3.18 -10.68
N THR A 123 -13.85 2.28 -11.53
CA THR A 123 -13.93 0.85 -11.20
C THR A 123 -12.54 0.23 -11.06
N LEU A 124 -11.57 0.66 -11.88
CA LEU A 124 -10.18 0.19 -11.77
C LEU A 124 -9.57 0.59 -10.42
N GLU A 125 -9.78 1.83 -9.95
CA GLU A 125 -9.35 2.26 -8.61
C GLU A 125 -9.89 1.31 -7.51
N TRP A 126 -11.17 0.96 -7.58
CA TRP A 126 -11.81 0.07 -6.60
C TRP A 126 -11.22 -1.33 -6.56
N LEU A 127 -10.79 -1.86 -7.71
CA LEU A 127 -10.20 -3.20 -7.78
C LEU A 127 -8.81 -3.24 -7.13
N VAL A 128 -8.03 -2.16 -7.27
CA VAL A 128 -6.60 -2.21 -6.92
C VAL A 128 -6.27 -1.52 -5.60
N LEU A 129 -6.91 -0.38 -5.28
CA LEU A 129 -6.54 0.42 -4.11
C LEU A 129 -6.72 -0.33 -2.77
N PRO A 130 -7.83 -1.05 -2.50
CA PRO A 130 -7.96 -1.80 -1.25
C PRO A 130 -6.91 -2.90 -1.10
N GLN A 131 -6.53 -3.55 -2.21
CA GLN A 131 -5.48 -4.57 -2.19
C GLN A 131 -4.11 -3.96 -1.87
N MET A 132 -3.82 -2.76 -2.37
CA MET A 132 -2.59 -2.04 -2.03
C MET A 132 -2.51 -1.68 -0.55
N VAL A 133 -3.65 -1.27 0.05
CA VAL A 133 -3.74 -1.03 1.50
C VAL A 133 -3.45 -2.32 2.28
N MET A 134 -4.08 -3.44 1.90
CA MET A 134 -3.91 -4.73 2.58
C MET A 134 -2.48 -5.27 2.47
N ALA A 135 -1.86 -5.16 1.29
CA ALA A 135 -0.46 -5.54 1.10
C ALA A 135 0.49 -4.68 1.95
N THR A 136 0.22 -3.37 2.05
CA THR A 136 1.00 -2.45 2.88
C THR A 136 0.86 -2.78 4.37
N ALA A 137 -0.37 -3.01 4.85
CA ALA A 137 -0.63 -3.40 6.23
C ALA A 137 0.02 -4.76 6.57
N GLY A 138 -0.07 -5.73 5.66
CA GLY A 138 0.59 -7.03 5.79
C GLY A 138 2.10 -6.91 5.87
N ALA A 139 2.70 -6.10 4.99
CA ALA A 139 4.14 -5.83 4.98
C ALA A 139 4.60 -5.14 6.28
N LEU A 140 3.88 -4.13 6.76
CA LEU A 140 4.22 -3.43 8.02
C LEU A 140 4.16 -4.36 9.23
N ARG A 141 3.13 -5.20 9.33
CA ARG A 141 3.00 -6.19 10.40
C ARG A 141 4.16 -7.19 10.36
N LEU A 142 4.45 -7.74 9.18
CA LEU A 142 5.49 -8.74 9.00
C LEU A 142 6.89 -8.16 9.23
N ALA A 143 7.15 -6.93 8.79
CA ALA A 143 8.42 -6.26 9.07
C ALA A 143 8.64 -6.04 10.57
N ARG A 144 7.59 -5.69 11.32
CA ARG A 144 7.66 -5.59 12.78
C ARG A 144 7.94 -6.94 13.45
N GLU A 145 7.31 -8.01 12.97
CA GLU A 145 7.56 -9.37 13.46
C GLU A 145 9.01 -9.81 13.16
N LEU A 146 9.47 -9.63 11.93
CA LEU A 146 10.83 -9.99 11.51
C LEU A 146 11.89 -9.24 12.30
N THR A 147 11.74 -7.93 12.45
CA THR A 147 12.70 -7.11 13.22
C THR A 147 12.70 -7.47 14.69
N GLY A 148 11.54 -7.79 15.28
CA GLY A 148 11.45 -8.30 16.65
C GLY A 148 12.06 -9.69 16.84
N ASN A 149 12.21 -10.46 15.76
CA ASN A 149 12.80 -11.79 15.78
C ASN A 149 14.31 -11.78 15.51
N ILE A 150 14.94 -10.65 15.22
CA ILE A 150 16.39 -10.59 15.04
C ILE A 150 17.09 -10.79 16.39
N LEU A 151 17.80 -11.92 16.53
CA LEU A 151 18.60 -12.24 17.72
C LEU A 151 20.01 -11.68 17.62
N ARG A 152 20.57 -11.67 16.40
CA ARG A 152 21.94 -11.18 16.14
C ARG A 152 22.09 -10.69 14.70
N LEU A 153 22.93 -9.66 14.52
CA LEU A 153 23.41 -9.15 13.23
C LEU A 153 24.93 -9.00 13.28
N GLY A 154 25.62 -9.41 12.21
CA GLY A 154 27.09 -9.32 12.06
C GLY A 154 27.84 -10.52 12.65
N GLY A 155 28.97 -10.87 12.04
CA GLY A 155 29.85 -11.94 12.53
C GLY A 155 30.52 -11.59 13.87
N SER A 156 30.71 -12.61 14.73
CA SER A 156 31.55 -12.53 15.93
C SER A 156 33.02 -12.33 15.59
#